data_AF-A0AAD4WA48-F1
#
_entry.id   AF-A0AAD4WA48-F1
#
_cell.length_a   1.000
_cell.length_b   1.000
_cell.length_c   1.000
_cell.angle_alpha   90.00
_cell.angle_beta   90.00
_cell.angle_gamma   90.00
#
_symmetry.space_group_name_H-M   'P 1'
#
loop_
_entity.id
_entity.type
_entity.pdbx_description
1 polymer ?
#
loop_
_entity_poly.entity_id
_entity_poly.type
_entity_poly.pdbx_seq_one_letter_code
_entity_poly.pdbx_strand_id
1 'polypeptide(L)'
;MESVSVTQNVPETANLRRRPIRNKKAQEQKRKDIMHDLMDQGNAKVMKSYEESYEKNKEFKVMTMETSTIETPARRAKVKEKQKEIMAKQASRCLNFDDDVYHPKPPSDDS
;
A
#
# COMPACT_ATOMS: atom_id res chain seq x y z
N MET A 1 46.22 -43.35 58.79
CA MET A 1 44.93 -42.67 58.95
C MET A 1 45.22 -41.18 58.90
N GLU A 2 45.27 -40.66 57.69
CA GLU A 2 44.16 -39.97 56.99
C GLU A 2 44.19 -38.47 57.31
N SER A 3 44.84 -37.77 56.38
CA SER A 3 44.89 -36.34 56.17
C SER A 3 43.54 -35.78 55.75
N VAL A 4 43.11 -34.65 56.34
CA VAL A 4 42.03 -33.84 55.79
C VAL A 4 42.48 -32.38 55.78
N SER A 5 42.73 -31.88 54.57
CA SER A 5 43.13 -30.51 54.26
C SER A 5 41.99 -29.52 54.47
N VAL A 6 42.30 -28.42 55.15
CA VAL A 6 41.42 -27.24 55.34
C VAL A 6 41.10 -26.64 53.97
N THR A 7 39.84 -26.75 53.55
CA THR A 7 39.32 -26.08 52.35
C THR A 7 38.93 -24.65 52.69
N GLN A 8 39.79 -23.71 52.31
CA GLN A 8 39.47 -22.28 52.25
C GLN A 8 38.62 -22.04 50.99
N ASN A 9 37.30 -21.91 51.16
CA ASN A 9 36.40 -21.59 50.05
C ASN A 9 36.60 -20.13 49.64
N VAL A 10 37.25 -19.92 48.49
CA VAL A 10 37.26 -18.65 47.75
C VAL A 10 35.83 -18.36 47.28
N PRO A 11 35.31 -17.12 47.39
CA PRO A 11 34.05 -16.79 46.75
C PRO A 11 34.25 -16.83 45.23
N GLU A 12 33.65 -17.80 44.56
CA GLU A 12 33.51 -17.80 43.10
C GLU A 12 32.72 -16.55 42.70
N THR A 13 33.43 -15.50 42.30
CA THR A 13 32.82 -14.36 41.63
C THR A 13 32.27 -14.86 40.31
N ALA A 14 30.96 -15.13 40.29
CA ALA A 14 30.22 -15.44 39.09
C ALA A 14 30.53 -14.38 38.02
N ASN A 15 31.26 -14.76 36.98
CA ASN A 15 31.42 -13.98 35.77
C ASN A 15 30.07 -13.97 35.02
N LEU A 16 29.11 -13.24 35.57
CA LEU A 16 27.93 -12.79 34.84
C LEU A 16 28.46 -11.87 33.73
N ARG A 17 28.68 -12.44 32.54
CA ARG A 17 28.76 -11.67 31.30
C ARG A 17 27.44 -10.91 31.15
N ARG A 18 27.33 -9.75 31.81
CA ARG A 18 26.23 -8.82 31.64
C ARG A 18 26.30 -8.37 30.20
N ARG A 19 25.32 -8.81 29.40
CA ARG A 19 25.06 -8.20 28.10
C ARG A 19 24.91 -6.69 28.33
N PRO A 20 25.35 -5.83 27.39
CA PRO A 20 25.13 -4.39 27.50
C PRO A 20 23.64 -4.16 27.80
N ILE A 21 23.34 -3.46 28.90
CA ILE A 21 21.97 -3.10 29.26
C ILE A 21 21.50 -2.17 28.15
N ARG A 22 20.78 -2.73 27.17
CA ARG A 22 20.18 -1.96 26.08
C ARG A 22 19.31 -0.90 26.74
N ASN A 23 19.53 0.38 26.40
CA ASN A 23 18.79 1.50 26.97
C ASN A 23 17.28 1.32 26.72
N LYS A 24 16.56 0.78 27.71
CA LYS A 24 15.13 0.43 27.60
C LYS A 24 14.29 1.62 27.11
N LYS A 25 14.60 2.82 27.63
CA LYS A 25 13.95 4.08 27.22
C LYS A 25 14.11 4.39 25.74
N ALA A 26 15.32 4.23 25.18
CA ALA A 26 15.58 4.48 23.77
C ALA A 26 14.88 3.45 22.86
N GLN A 27 14.76 2.19 23.30
CA GLN A 27 14.04 1.17 22.55
C GLN A 27 12.52 1.41 22.57
N GLU A 28 11.98 1.85 23.69
CA GLU A 28 10.57 2.20 23.81
C GLU A 28 10.22 3.43 22.96
N GLN A 29 11.07 4.46 22.96
CA GLN A 29 10.89 5.64 22.11
C GLN A 29 10.87 5.25 20.63
N LYS A 30 11.85 4.47 20.16
CA LYS A 30 11.88 3.97 18.78
C LYS A 30 10.61 3.21 18.40
N ARG A 31 10.02 2.44 19.32
CA ARG A 31 8.76 1.73 19.07
C ARG A 31 7.58 2.68 18.95
N LYS A 32 7.53 3.74 19.77
CA LYS A 32 6.49 4.78 19.69
C LYS A 32 6.60 5.56 18.37
N ASP A 33 7.81 5.93 17.97
CA ASP A 33 8.07 6.64 16.72
C ASP A 33 7.64 5.77 15.51
N ILE A 34 8.02 4.48 15.48
CA ILE A 34 7.59 3.55 14.43
C ILE A 34 6.06 3.41 14.39
N MET A 35 5.39 3.34 15.55
CA MET A 35 3.92 3.26 15.58
C MET A 35 3.27 4.54 15.08
N HIS A 36 3.85 5.72 15.38
CA HIS A 36 3.37 6.99 14.86
C HIS A 36 3.52 7.07 13.33
N ASP A 37 4.70 6.74 12.79
CA ASP A 37 4.94 6.73 11.35
C ASP A 37 4.01 5.77 10.59
N LEU A 38 3.73 4.59 11.18
CA LEU A 38 2.80 3.62 10.60
C LEU A 38 1.36 4.14 10.62
N MET A 39 0.95 4.83 11.68
CA MET A 39 -0.37 5.46 11.76
C MET A 39 -0.50 6.60 10.75
N ASP A 40 0.51 7.47 10.64
CA ASP A 40 0.53 8.57 9.67
C ASP A 40 0.48 8.05 8.24
N GLN A 41 1.27 7.01 7.92
CA GLN A 41 1.21 6.38 6.61
C GLN A 41 -0.13 5.69 6.35
N GLY A 42 -0.72 5.04 7.36
CA GLY A 42 -2.04 4.44 7.28
C GLY A 42 -3.12 5.48 6.99
N ASN A 43 -3.11 6.59 7.72
CA ASN A 43 -4.03 7.70 7.55
C ASN A 43 -3.88 8.35 6.18
N ALA A 44 -2.65 8.60 5.72
CA ALA A 44 -2.41 9.16 4.39
C ALA A 44 -2.94 8.25 3.27
N LYS A 45 -2.77 6.92 3.39
CA LYS A 45 -3.33 5.94 2.44
C LYS A 45 -4.86 5.96 2.43
N VAL A 46 -5.49 6.02 3.60
CA VAL A 46 -6.96 6.08 3.73
C VAL A 46 -7.52 7.38 3.14
N MET A 47 -6.88 8.52 3.41
CA MET A 47 -7.31 9.81 2.84
C MET A 47 -7.19 9.78 1.31
N LYS A 48 -6.07 9.28 0.78
CA LYS A 48 -5.88 9.14 -0.66
C LYS A 48 -6.92 8.22 -1.30
N SER A 49 -7.20 7.07 -0.71
CA SER A 49 -8.21 6.14 -1.27
C SER A 49 -9.63 6.70 -1.20
N TYR A 50 -9.94 7.48 -0.16
CA TYR A 50 -11.20 8.20 -0.05
C TYR A 50 -11.34 9.26 -1.15
N GLU A 51 -10.31 10.08 -1.38
CA GLU A 51 -10.29 11.08 -2.46
C GLU A 51 -10.47 10.42 -3.83
N GLU A 52 -9.72 9.36 -4.12
CA GLU A 52 -9.85 8.61 -5.38
C GLU A 52 -11.26 8.02 -5.56
N SER A 53 -11.86 7.49 -4.48
CA SER A 53 -13.22 6.93 -4.52
C SER A 53 -14.27 8.02 -4.71
N TYR A 54 -14.08 9.17 -4.07
CA TYR A 54 -14.98 10.31 -4.15
C TYR A 54 -15.01 10.90 -5.57
N GLU A 55 -13.84 11.07 -6.20
CA GLU A 55 -13.75 11.54 -7.58
C GLU A 55 -14.35 10.53 -8.57
N LYS A 56 -14.07 9.23 -8.41
CA LYS A 56 -14.74 8.19 -9.22
C LYS A 56 -16.26 8.23 -9.10
N ASN A 57 -16.79 8.46 -7.90
CA ASN A 57 -18.24 8.53 -7.69
C ASN A 57 -18.86 9.78 -8.36
N LYS A 58 -18.16 10.92 -8.35
CA LYS A 58 -18.59 12.11 -9.11
C LYS A 58 -18.64 11.85 -10.60
N GLU A 59 -17.59 11.23 -11.16
CA GLU A 59 -17.53 10.88 -12.59
C GLU A 59 -18.66 9.90 -12.95
N PHE A 60 -18.89 8.88 -12.12
CA PHE A 60 -19.98 7.91 -12.31
C PHE A 60 -21.36 8.57 -12.32
N LYS A 61 -21.60 9.53 -11.41
CA LYS A 61 -22.86 10.29 -11.39
C LYS A 61 -23.09 11.09 -12.66
N VAL A 62 -22.03 11.66 -13.26
CA VAL A 62 -22.15 12.39 -14.54
C VAL A 62 -22.40 11.42 -15.69
N MET A 63 -21.72 10.27 -15.70
CA MET A 63 -21.87 9.24 -16.73
C MET A 63 -23.26 8.61 -16.77
N THR A 64 -23.87 8.37 -15.60
CA THR A 64 -25.20 7.77 -15.49
C THR A 64 -26.34 8.77 -15.70
N MET A 65 -26.05 10.08 -15.78
CA MET A 65 -27.08 11.08 -15.96
C MET A 65 -27.67 11.05 -17.37
N GLU A 66 -28.98 10.81 -17.45
CA GLU A 66 -29.70 10.76 -18.72
C GLU A 66 -29.86 12.17 -19.31
N THR A 67 -29.25 12.43 -20.46
CA THR A 67 -29.24 13.79 -21.05
C THR A 67 -30.55 14.17 -21.75
N SER A 68 -31.40 13.19 -22.07
CA SER A 68 -32.73 13.38 -22.66
C SER A 68 -33.66 14.20 -21.75
N THR A 69 -33.56 13.98 -20.43
CA THR A 69 -34.40 14.60 -19.39
C THR A 69 -33.99 16.05 -19.06
N ILE A 70 -32.85 16.52 -19.57
CA ILE A 70 -32.35 17.87 -19.32
C ILE A 70 -33.04 18.83 -20.29
N GLU A 71 -33.95 19.66 -19.78
CA GLU A 71 -34.71 20.63 -20.58
C GLU A 71 -33.82 21.67 -21.26
N THR A 72 -32.84 22.23 -20.54
CA THR A 72 -32.02 23.33 -21.04
C THR A 72 -30.94 22.82 -22.02
N PRO A 73 -30.90 23.28 -23.29
CA PRO A 73 -29.92 22.83 -24.27
C PRO A 73 -28.47 23.06 -23.86
N ALA A 74 -28.17 24.22 -23.26
CA ALA A 74 -26.82 24.56 -22.80
C ALA A 74 -26.34 23.60 -21.69
N ARG A 75 -27.21 23.27 -20.73
CA ARG A 75 -26.90 22.31 -19.67
C ARG A 75 -26.71 20.91 -20.23
N ARG A 76 -27.55 20.50 -21.19
CA ARG A 76 -27.45 19.21 -21.89
C ARG A 76 -26.11 19.08 -22.61
N ALA A 77 -25.70 20.10 -23.35
CA ALA A 77 -24.42 20.14 -24.06
C ALA A 77 -23.24 20.00 -23.10
N LYS A 78 -23.24 20.78 -22.00
CA LYS A 78 -22.20 20.73 -20.97
C LYS A 78 -22.06 19.34 -20.33
N VAL A 79 -23.18 18.65 -20.09
CA VAL A 79 -23.16 17.29 -19.54
C VAL A 79 -22.59 16.30 -20.55
N LYS A 80 -23.03 16.37 -21.82
CA LYS A 80 -22.50 15.52 -22.89
C LYS A 80 -20.99 15.72 -23.08
N GLU A 81 -20.51 16.95 -23.01
CA GLU A 81 -19.09 17.26 -23.07
C GLU A 81 -18.31 16.61 -21.92
N LYS A 82 -18.80 16.74 -20.68
CA LYS A 82 -18.19 16.07 -19.52
C LYS A 82 -18.20 14.55 -19.63
N GLN A 83 -19.29 13.96 -20.13
CA GLN A 83 -19.37 12.51 -20.38
C GLN A 83 -18.30 12.07 -21.38
N LYS A 84 -18.10 12.83 -22.48
CA LYS A 84 -17.02 12.57 -23.45
C LYS A 84 -15.63 12.67 -22.83
N GLU A 85 -15.39 13.70 -22.01
CA GLU A 85 -14.10 13.88 -21.32
C GLU A 85 -13.78 12.69 -20.40
N ILE A 86 -14.78 12.21 -19.62
CA ILE A 86 -14.62 11.06 -18.73
C ILE A 86 -14.32 9.79 -19.54
N MET A 87 -15.05 9.54 -20.63
CA MET A 87 -14.78 8.39 -21.50
C MET A 87 -13.38 8.44 -22.12
N ALA A 88 -12.92 9.62 -22.55
CA ALA A 88 -11.59 9.79 -23.11
C ALA A 88 -10.49 9.50 -22.06
N LYS A 89 -10.66 9.96 -20.82
CA LYS A 89 -9.75 9.65 -19.70
C LYS A 89 -9.71 8.15 -19.37
N GLN A 90 -10.82 7.44 -19.56
CA GLN A 90 -10.86 5.99 -19.37
C GLN A 90 -10.21 5.26 -20.53
N ALA A 91 -10.48 5.67 -21.77
CA ALA A 91 -9.88 5.10 -22.97
C ALA A 91 -8.35 5.25 -22.99
N SER A 92 -7.80 6.37 -22.51
CA SER A 92 -6.34 6.55 -22.39
C SER A 92 -5.68 5.63 -21.35
N ARG A 93 -6.46 4.94 -20.51
CA ARG A 93 -5.96 3.95 -19.54
C ARG A 93 -6.08 2.52 -20.04
N CYS A 94 -6.70 2.30 -21.20
CA CYS A 94 -6.64 1.01 -21.86
C CYS A 94 -5.21 0.82 -22.37
N LEU A 95 -4.50 -0.19 -21.84
CA LEU A 95 -3.25 -0.64 -22.42
C LEU A 95 -3.53 -1.00 -23.88
N ASN A 96 -2.96 -0.25 -24.82
CA ASN A 96 -2.73 -0.79 -26.15
C ASN A 96 -1.76 -1.95 -25.93
N PHE A 97 -2.25 -3.18 -26.03
CA PHE A 97 -1.33 -4.30 -26.17
C PHE A 97 -0.69 -4.12 -27.53
N ASP A 98 0.61 -3.78 -27.55
CA ASP A 98 1.37 -3.78 -28.78
C ASP A 98 1.19 -5.16 -29.42
N ASP A 99 0.80 -5.20 -30.70
CA ASP A 99 0.64 -6.43 -31.50
C ASP A 99 1.94 -7.25 -31.60
N ASP A 100 3.04 -6.76 -31.00
CA ASP A 100 4.34 -7.40 -30.83
C ASP A 100 4.36 -8.54 -29.79
N VAL A 101 3.20 -8.98 -29.31
CA VAL A 101 3.10 -10.27 -28.61
C VAL A 101 3.50 -11.36 -29.61
N TYR A 102 4.50 -12.17 -29.29
CA TYR A 102 4.88 -13.32 -30.12
C TYR A 102 3.67 -14.24 -30.33
N HIS A 103 3.15 -14.30 -31.56
CA HIS A 103 2.10 -15.23 -31.97
C HIS A 103 2.79 -16.48 -32.54
N PRO A 104 2.99 -17.55 -31.76
CA PRO A 104 3.58 -18.77 -32.31
C PRO A 104 2.73 -19.26 -33.47
N LYS A 105 3.38 -19.64 -34.57
CA LYS A 105 2.68 -20.26 -35.69
C LYS A 105 1.98 -21.53 -35.19
N PRO A 106 0.74 -21.80 -35.64
CA PRO A 106 0.10 -23.07 -35.34
C PRO A 106 0.97 -24.22 -35.84
N PRO A 107 0.97 -25.38 -35.16
CA PRO A 107 1.73 -26.54 -35.60
C PRO A 107 1.33 -26.91 -37.04
N SER A 108 2.32 -27.29 -37.84
CA SER A 108 2.09 -27.85 -39.18
C SER A 108 1.28 -29.13 -39.02
N ASP A 109 0.09 -29.20 -39.61
CA ASP A 109 -0.60 -30.46 -39.83
C ASP A 109 0.17 -31.18 -40.95
N ASP A 110 1.21 -31.91 -40.57
CA ASP A 110 1.89 -32.85 -41.46
C ASP A 110 0.89 -33.99 -41.76
N SER A 111 0.23 -33.88 -42.93
CA SER A 111 -0.62 -34.91 -43.53
C SER A 111 0.19 -35.97 -44.27
#